data_AF-A0A268R2R6-F1
#
_entry.id   AF-A0A268R2R6-F1
#
_cell.length_a   1.000
_cell.length_b   1.000
_cell.length_c   1.000
_cell.angle_alpha   90.00
_cell.angle_beta   90.00
_cell.angle_gamma   90.00
#
_symmetry.space_group_name_H-M   'P 1'
#
loop_
_entity.id
_entity.type
_entity.pdbx_description
1 polymer ?
#
loop_
_entity_poly.entity_id
_entity_poly.type
_entity_poly.pdbx_seq_one_letter_code
_entity_poly.pdbx_strand_id
1 'polypeptide(L)'
;TPGLVDPHTHVVYGGSREREFEMRLEGASYMDIMNAGGGIHSTTRMTREASVEELVEQTTRRLDSFLAHGVTTVEGKSGYGM
;
A
#
# COMPACT_ATOMS: atom_id res chain seq x y z
N THR A 1 -23.39 0.04 -16.53
CA THR A 1 -22.80 -1.31 -16.61
C THR A 1 -23.00 -2.01 -15.28
N PRO A 2 -22.74 -3.32 -15.13
CA PRO A 2 -22.47 -3.90 -13.81
C PRO A 2 -21.33 -3.18 -13.10
N GLY A 3 -21.24 -3.35 -11.78
CA GLY A 3 -20.13 -2.81 -10.99
C GLY A 3 -18.79 -3.44 -11.38
N LEU A 4 -17.71 -2.67 -11.30
CA LEU A 4 -16.38 -3.12 -11.67
C LEU A 4 -15.82 -4.09 -10.63
N VAL A 5 -15.00 -5.02 -11.08
CA VAL A 5 -14.30 -5.99 -10.24
C VAL A 5 -12.80 -5.73 -10.35
N ASP A 6 -12.14 -5.46 -9.23
CA ASP A 6 -10.67 -5.46 -9.15
C ASP A 6 -10.20 -6.82 -8.61
N PRO A 7 -9.68 -7.72 -9.46
CA PRO A 7 -9.34 -9.08 -9.06
C PRO A 7 -7.95 -9.17 -8.43
N HIS A 8 -7.21 -8.08 -8.27
CA HIS A 8 -5.85 -8.17 -7.76
C HIS A 8 -5.38 -6.90 -7.02
N THR A 9 -5.48 -6.90 -5.68
CA THR A 9 -4.92 -5.81 -4.88
C THR A 9 -4.08 -6.29 -3.70
N HIS A 10 -3.21 -5.40 -3.22
CA HIS A 10 -2.64 -5.46 -1.88
C HIS A 10 -3.17 -4.27 -1.08
N VAL A 11 -4.50 -4.15 -0.95
CA VAL A 11 -5.16 -2.95 -0.39
C VAL A 11 -4.88 -2.69 1.10
N VAL A 12 -4.52 -3.75 1.84
CA VAL A 12 -4.18 -3.68 3.27
C VAL A 12 -2.67 -3.58 3.45
N TYR A 13 -2.20 -2.42 3.88
CA TYR A 13 -0.82 -2.14 4.27
C TYR A 13 -0.73 -0.92 5.17
N GLY A 14 0.29 -0.88 6.02
CA GLY A 14 0.62 0.25 6.87
C GLY A 14 1.54 1.27 6.20
N GLY A 15 1.29 2.55 6.47
CA GLY A 15 2.16 3.67 6.07
C GLY A 15 2.12 3.99 4.57
N SER A 16 3.15 4.69 4.07
CA SER A 16 3.31 5.05 2.66
C SER A 16 4.77 4.98 2.22
N ARG A 17 5.00 4.94 0.91
CA ARG A 17 6.35 4.94 0.30
C ARG A 17 6.65 6.25 -0.43
N GLU A 18 5.97 7.34 -0.06
CA GLU A 18 6.11 8.65 -0.70
C GLU A 18 7.54 9.18 -0.60
N ARG A 19 8.22 8.96 0.54
CA ARG A 19 9.63 9.31 0.71
C ARG A 19 10.53 8.60 -0.30
N GLU A 20 10.23 7.34 -0.63
CA GLU A 20 11.01 6.62 -1.64
C GLU A 20 10.74 7.16 -3.05
N PHE A 21 9.53 7.64 -3.30
CA PHE A 21 9.19 8.32 -4.54
C PHE A 21 9.98 9.62 -4.69
N GLU A 22 10.08 10.42 -3.62
CA GLU A 22 10.93 11.63 -3.58
C GLU A 22 12.40 11.30 -3.85
N MET A 23 12.97 10.30 -3.16
CA MET A 23 14.34 9.86 -3.40
C MET A 23 14.59 9.47 -4.87
N ARG A 24 13.63 8.81 -5.54
CA ARG A 24 13.75 8.47 -6.96
C ARG A 24 13.76 9.71 -7.84
N LEU A 25 12.96 10.72 -7.53
CA LEU A 25 12.95 11.99 -8.26
C LEU A 25 14.28 12.74 -8.11
N GLU A 26 14.94 12.60 -6.96
CA GLU A 26 16.28 13.14 -6.69
C GLU A 26 17.41 12.30 -7.33
N GLY A 27 17.07 11.21 -8.02
CA GLY A 27 18.04 10.38 -8.75
C GLY A 27 18.64 9.24 -7.93
N ALA A 28 18.14 8.95 -6.73
CA ALA A 28 18.58 7.80 -5.95
C ALA A 28 18.31 6.49 -6.71
N SER A 29 19.31 5.60 -6.73
CA SER A 29 19.14 4.28 -7.32
C SER A 29 18.25 3.41 -6.43
N TYR A 30 17.76 2.30 -7.00
CA TYR A 30 17.05 1.29 -6.23
C TYR A 30 17.85 0.80 -5.02
N MET A 31 19.16 0.62 -5.20
CA MET A 31 20.05 0.16 -4.12
C MET A 31 20.22 1.21 -3.03
N ASP A 32 20.28 2.49 -3.38
CA ASP A 32 20.35 3.58 -2.39
C ASP A 32 19.10 3.60 -1.51
N ILE A 33 17.92 3.45 -2.11
CA ILE A 33 16.64 3.39 -1.40
C ILE A 33 16.56 2.16 -0.50
N MET A 34 16.98 0.99 -1.00
CA MET A 34 17.05 -0.24 -0.19
C MET A 34 17.99 -0.07 1.01
N ASN A 35 19.19 0.47 0.78
CA ASN A 35 20.18 0.71 1.83
C ASN A 35 19.71 1.75 2.87
N ALA A 36 18.86 2.69 2.46
CA ALA A 36 18.20 3.65 3.35
C ALA A 36 17.01 3.05 4.13
N GLY A 37 16.76 1.74 4.01
CA GLY A 37 15.67 1.05 4.73
C GLY A 37 14.30 1.15 4.05
N GLY A 38 14.27 1.55 2.78
CA GLY A 38 13.11 1.55 1.89
C GLY A 38 12.79 0.14 1.37
N GLY A 39 12.32 0.02 0.12
CA GLY A 39 11.99 -1.28 -0.44
C GLY A 39 10.70 -1.89 0.12
N ILE A 40 10.42 -3.14 -0.24
CA ILE A 40 9.25 -3.88 0.29
C ILE A 40 9.34 -4.06 1.81
N HIS A 41 10.56 -4.18 2.35
CA HIS A 41 10.82 -4.33 3.77
C HIS A 41 10.32 -3.13 4.59
N SER A 42 10.31 -1.93 4.01
CA SER A 42 9.71 -0.74 4.64
C SER A 42 8.21 -0.94 4.86
N THR A 43 7.47 -1.33 3.83
CA THR A 43 6.02 -1.59 3.95
C THR A 43 5.73 -2.73 4.91
N THR A 44 6.53 -3.80 4.87
CA THR A 44 6.37 -4.91 5.82
C THR A 44 6.58 -4.46 7.26
N ARG A 45 7.62 -3.66 7.55
CA ARG A 45 7.85 -3.09 8.87
C ARG A 45 6.68 -2.20 9.32
N MET A 46 6.27 -1.24 8.50
CA MET A 46 5.15 -0.34 8.82
C MET A 46 3.83 -1.10 9.01
N THR A 47 3.61 -2.18 8.26
CA THR A 47 2.40 -3.01 8.42
C THR A 47 2.43 -3.83 9.71
N ARG A 48 3.59 -4.27 10.17
CA ARG A 48 3.76 -4.99 11.46
C ARG A 48 3.65 -4.06 12.67
N GLU A 49 4.09 -2.82 12.52
CA GLU A 49 4.04 -1.81 13.58
C GLU A 49 2.64 -1.19 13.74
N ALA A 50 1.84 -1.18 12.67
CA ALA A 50 0.48 -0.66 12.69
C ALA A 50 -0.47 -1.55 13.52
N SER A 51 -1.33 -0.90 14.30
CA SER A 51 -2.48 -1.52 14.93
C SER A 51 -3.52 -1.96 13.89
N VAL A 52 -4.43 -2.85 14.31
CA VAL A 52 -5.54 -3.29 13.44
C VAL A 52 -6.43 -2.10 13.09
N GLU A 53 -6.67 -1.21 14.05
CA GLU A 53 -7.47 -0.01 13.89
C GLU A 53 -6.88 0.93 12.83
N GLU A 54 -5.57 1.17 12.87
CA GLU A 54 -4.87 1.98 11.86
C GLU A 54 -4.94 1.34 10.46
N LEU A 55 -4.78 0.02 10.38
CA LEU A 55 -4.89 -0.70 9.11
C LEU A 55 -6.30 -0.61 8.52
N VAL A 56 -7.34 -0.73 9.36
CA VAL A 56 -8.74 -0.56 8.95
C VAL A 56 -9.00 0.85 8.47
N GLU A 57 -8.57 1.87 9.22
CA GLU A 57 -8.77 3.28 8.85
C GLU A 57 -8.12 3.60 7.49
N GLN A 58 -6.85 3.21 7.32
CA GLN A 58 -6.12 3.45 6.08
C GLN A 58 -6.72 2.70 4.89
N THR A 59 -7.11 1.43 5.09
CA THR A 59 -7.73 0.60 4.04
C THR A 59 -9.09 1.14 3.63
N THR A 60 -9.90 1.61 4.59
CA THR A 60 -11.23 2.18 4.32
C THR A 60 -11.14 3.37 3.36
N ARG A 61 -10.22 4.30 3.63
CA ARG A 61 -9.99 5.46 2.73
C ARG A 61 -9.63 5.05 1.31
N ARG A 62 -8.83 3.98 1.16
CA ARG A 62 -8.48 3.42 -0.16
C ARG A 62 -9.72 2.85 -0.83
N LEU A 63 -10.49 2.00 -0.13
CA LEU A 63 -11.70 1.38 -0.66
C LEU A 63 -12.80 2.39 -1.01
N ASP A 64 -12.92 3.50 -0.28
CA ASP A 64 -13.84 4.60 -0.63
C ASP A 64 -13.51 5.18 -2.01
N SER A 65 -12.22 5.32 -2.34
CA SER A 65 -11.80 5.74 -3.67
C SER A 65 -12.16 4.70 -4.73
N PHE A 66 -11.97 3.41 -4.46
CA PHE A 66 -12.35 2.33 -5.38
C PHE A 66 -13.86 2.38 -5.68
N LEU A 67 -14.67 2.54 -4.64
CA LEU A 67 -16.11 2.65 -4.76
C LEU A 67 -16.53 3.90 -5.56
N ALA A 68 -15.89 5.05 -5.31
CA ALA A 68 -16.14 6.28 -6.06
C ALA A 68 -15.83 6.13 -7.57
N HIS A 69 -14.93 5.22 -7.95
CA HIS A 69 -14.61 4.88 -9.34
C HIS A 69 -15.43 3.70 -9.89
N GLY A 70 -16.47 3.24 -9.17
CA GLY A 70 -17.41 2.22 -9.62
C GLY A 70 -16.99 0.78 -9.37
N VAL A 71 -15.93 0.55 -8.57
CA VAL A 71 -15.53 -0.80 -8.14
C VAL A 71 -16.44 -1.27 -7.01
N THR A 72 -17.09 -2.42 -7.21
CA THR A 72 -18.02 -3.01 -6.24
C THR A 72 -17.53 -4.35 -5.69
N THR A 73 -16.43 -4.88 -6.21
CA THR A 73 -15.80 -6.12 -5.74
C THR A 73 -14.30 -6.00 -5.84
N VAL A 74 -13.60 -6.29 -4.75
CA VAL A 74 -12.14 -6.18 -4.64
C VAL A 74 -11.59 -7.47 -4.04
N GLU A 75 -10.60 -8.06 -4.68
CA GLU A 75 -9.75 -9.07 -4.04
C GLU A 75 -8.65 -8.36 -3.23
N GLY A 76 -8.41 -8.83 -2.00
CA GLY A 76 -7.40 -8.27 -1.11
C GLY A 76 -6.41 -9.35 -0.65
N LYS A 77 -5.13 -9.12 -0.87
CA LYS A 77 -4.04 -10.03 -0.47
C LYS A 77 -3.41 -9.64 0.85
N SER A 78 -2.85 -10.64 1.52
CA SER A 78 -1.85 -10.47 2.56
C SER A 78 -0.45 -10.24 1.92
N GLY A 79 0.63 -10.56 2.65
CA GLY A 79 2.00 -10.53 2.12
C GLY A 79 2.94 -9.55 2.80
N TYR A 80 2.43 -8.60 3.60
CA TYR A 80 3.23 -7.62 4.34
C TYR A 80 3.47 -7.99 5.82
N GLY A 81 3.40 -9.28 6.16
CA GLY A 81 3.65 -9.78 7.52
C GLY A 81 5.01 -10.46 7.73
N MET A 82 5.80 -10.68 6.66
CA MET A 82 7.03 -11.51 6.69
C MET A 82 8.20 -10.88 7.45
#